data_AF-A0A1Y3AKJ7-F1
#
_entry.id   AF-A0A1Y3AKJ7-F1
#
_cell.length_a   1.000
_cell.length_b   1.000
_cell.length_c   1.000
_cell.angle_alpha   90.00
_cell.angle_beta   90.00
_cell.angle_gamma   90.00
#
_symmetry.space_group_name_H-M   'P 1'
#
loop_
_entity.id
_entity.type
_entity.pdbx_description
1 polymer ?
#
loop_
_entity_poly.entity_id
_entity_poly.type
_entity_poly.pdbx_seq_one_letter_code
_entity_poly.pdbx_strand_id
1 'polypeptide(L)' 'MLQPFNAKDLGIRSLADRLNDLKNLTHLYPEIPKDMVFSKYYTPIGEATKTTTGYVKPVLVTCVPGYF' A
#
# COMPACT_ATOMS: atom_id res chain seq x y z
N MET A 1 -9.87 12.67 6.80
CA MET A 1 -10.80 11.88 5.95
C MET A 1 -10.06 11.49 4.67
N LEU A 2 -10.25 10.27 4.16
CA LEU A 2 -9.57 9.80 2.94
C LEU A 2 -10.21 10.46 1.70
N GLN A 3 -9.40 11.00 0.79
CA GLN A 3 -9.92 11.50 -0.48
C GLN A 3 -10.15 10.34 -1.46
N PRO A 4 -11.14 10.44 -2.37
CA PRO A 4 -11.34 9.44 -3.42
C PRO A 4 -10.12 9.33 -4.34
N PHE A 5 -9.74 8.11 -4.69
CA PHE A 5 -8.65 7.87 -5.64
C PHE A 5 -9.15 7.92 -7.08
N ASN A 6 -8.44 8.63 -7.94
CA ASN A 6 -8.68 8.66 -9.38
C ASN A 6 -7.75 7.68 -10.12
N ALA A 7 -7.92 7.58 -11.45
CA ALA A 7 -7.11 6.67 -12.27
C ALA A 7 -5.60 6.98 -12.23
N LYS A 8 -5.20 8.25 -12.13
CA LYS A 8 -3.77 8.63 -11.99
C LYS A 8 -3.21 8.14 -10.66
N ASP A 9 -3.98 8.26 -9.58
CA ASP A 9 -3.57 7.76 -8.26
C ASP A 9 -3.30 6.26 -8.28
N LEU A 10 -4.22 5.49 -8.88
CA LEU A 10 -4.11 4.04 -9.00
C LEU A 10 -2.99 3.60 -9.95
N GLY A 11 -2.60 4.47 -10.90
CA GLY A 11 -1.44 4.25 -11.77
C GLY A 11 -0.09 4.45 -11.05
N ILE A 12 -0.03 5.34 -10.06
CA ILE A 12 1.20 5.57 -9.26
C ILE A 12 1.43 4.42 -8.27
N ARG A 13 0.35 3.98 -7.61
CA ARG A 13 0.40 2.90 -6.62
C ARG A 13 -0.94 2.18 -6.61
N SER A 14 -0.88 0.86 -6.66
CA SER A 14 -2.07 0.01 -6.72
C SER A 14 -2.98 0.23 -5.50
N LEU A 15 -4.27 -0.05 -5.66
CA LEU A 15 -5.21 0.02 -4.55
C LEU A 15 -4.80 -0.90 -3.39
N ALA A 16 -4.33 -2.11 -3.69
CA ALA A 16 -3.93 -3.09 -2.68
C ALA A 16 -2.76 -2.59 -1.84
N ASP A 17 -1.75 -1.99 -2.48
CA ASP A 17 -0.61 -1.42 -1.77
C ASP A 17 -1.02 -0.22 -0.90
N ARG A 18 -1.93 0.63 -1.39
CA ARG A 18 -2.46 1.74 -0.59
C ARG A 18 -3.26 1.23 0.62
N LEU A 19 -4.03 0.15 0.49
CA LEU A 19 -4.73 -0.48 1.62
C LEU A 19 -3.75 -1.15 2.60
N ASN A 20 -2.63 -1.67 2.12
CA ASN A 20 -1.58 -2.22 2.96
C ASN A 20 -0.89 -1.11 3.78
N ASP A 21 -0.66 0.06 3.19
CA ASP A 21 -0.08 1.23 3.85
C ASP A 21 -0.96 1.71 5.03
N LEU A 22 -2.29 1.62 4.88
CA LEU A 22 -3.26 2.02 5.90
C LEU A 22 -3.47 0.92 6.95
N LYS A 23 -2.64 0.90 8.00
CA LYS A 23 -2.67 -0.13 9.06
C LYS A 23 -3.91 -0.10 9.96
N ASN A 24 -4.58 1.04 10.04
CA ASN A 24 -5.85 1.20 10.76
C ASN A 24 -7.02 0.46 10.10
N LEU A 25 -6.96 0.23 8.79
CA LEU A 25 -7.91 -0.63 8.09
C LEU A 25 -7.48 -2.08 8.27
N THR A 26 -8.27 -2.86 9.00
CA THR A 26 -7.94 -4.26 9.34
C THR A 26 -8.88 -5.25 8.69
N HIS A 27 -10.17 -4.91 8.56
CA HIS A 27 -11.21 -5.78 8.03
C HIS A 27 -12.00 -5.09 6.92
N LEU A 28 -12.45 -5.91 5.98
CA LEU A 28 -13.40 -5.58 4.95
C LEU A 28 -14.79 -5.96 5.45
N TYR A 29 -15.79 -5.19 5.03
CA TYR A 29 -17.17 -5.56 5.30
C TYR A 29 -17.49 -6.92 4.63
N PRO A 30 -18.17 -7.85 5.32
CA PRO A 30 -18.71 -7.71 6.68
C PRO A 30 -17.65 -7.86 7.79
N GLU A 31 -16.80 -8.89 7.78
CA GLU A 31 -15.74 -9.11 8.79
C GLU A 31 -14.56 -9.92 8.23
N ILE A 32 -14.09 -9.59 7.02
CA ILE A 32 -13.02 -10.35 6.35
C ILE A 32 -11.68 -9.66 6.61
N PRO A 33 -10.66 -10.33 7.17
CA PRO A 33 -9.34 -9.74 7.33
C PRO A 33 -8.79 -9.26 5.99
N LYS A 34 -8.31 -8.01 5.91
CA LYS A 34 -7.90 -7.41 4.64
C LYS A 34 -6.81 -8.21 3.93
N ASP A 35 -5.88 -8.76 4.70
CA ASP A 35 -4.73 -9.48 4.17
C ASP A 35 -5.15 -10.83 3.59
N MET A 36 -6.28 -11.40 4.02
CA MET A 36 -6.83 -12.61 3.42
C MET A 36 -7.23 -12.39 1.95
N VAL A 37 -7.63 -11.17 1.59
CA VAL A 37 -8.14 -10.83 0.24
C VAL A 37 -7.08 -10.14 -0.60
N PHE A 38 -6.37 -9.17 -0.03
CA PHE A 38 -5.47 -8.29 -0.77
C PHE A 38 -4.01 -8.70 -0.76
N SER A 39 -3.58 -9.64 0.10
CA SER A 39 -2.17 -10.04 0.20
C SER A 39 -1.56 -10.46 -1.14
N LYS A 40 -2.32 -11.18 -1.97
CA LYS A 40 -1.87 -11.62 -3.29
C LYS A 40 -1.62 -10.49 -4.30
N TYR A 41 -2.11 -9.28 -4.00
CA TYR A 41 -1.94 -8.09 -4.83
C TYR A 41 -0.93 -7.10 -4.25
N TYR A 42 -0.30 -7.41 -3.11
CA TYR A 42 0.74 -6.57 -2.55
C TYR A 42 2.02 -6.69 -3.37
N THR A 43 2.64 -5.56 -3.64
CA THR A 43 3.94 -5.50 -4.29
C THR A 43 5.01 -5.96 -3.29
N PRO A 44 5.78 -7.02 -3.57
CA PRO A 44 6.83 -7.49 -2.67
C PRO A 44 7.90 -6.40 -2.46
N ILE A 45 8.16 -6.06 -1.20
CA ILE A 45 9.14 -5.02 -0.84
C ILE A 45 10.59 -5.53 -1.01
N GLY A 46 10.78 -6.87 -1.03
CA GLY A 46 12.09 -7.52 -0.89
C GLY A 46 13.03 -7.47 -2.09
N GLU A 47 12.54 -7.53 -3.33
CA GLU A 47 13.43 -7.78 -4.49
C GLU A 47 14.07 -6.53 -5.10
N ALA A 48 13.62 -5.32 -4.75
CA ALA A 48 14.05 -4.09 -5.41
C ALA A 48 14.94 -3.17 -4.56
N THR A 49 15.43 -3.64 -3.40
CA THR A 49 16.10 -2.78 -2.41
C THR A 49 17.59 -2.62 -2.61
N LYS A 50 18.25 -3.54 -3.31
CA LYS A 50 19.67 -3.44 -3.64
C LYS A 50 19.84 -3.23 -5.14
N THR A 51 19.96 -1.97 -5.54
CA THR A 51 20.51 -1.68 -6.85
C THR A 51 21.99 -2.09 -6.86
N THR A 52 22.47 -2.62 -7.98
CA THR A 52 23.90 -3.00 -8.17
C THR A 52 24.86 -1.83 -7.88
N THR A 53 24.35 -0.60 -7.92
CA THR A 53 25.09 0.65 -7.75
C THR A 53 25.13 1.17 -6.30
N GLY A 54 24.52 0.47 -5.33
CA GLY A 54 24.55 0.86 -3.91
C GLY A 54 23.52 1.92 -3.52
N TYR A 55 22.67 2.38 -4.44
CA TYR A 55 21.56 3.28 -4.12
C TYR A 55 20.36 2.54 -3.53
N VAL A 56 19.74 3.17 -2.53
CA VAL A 56 18.50 2.68 -1.92
C VAL A 56 17.30 3.14 -2.75
N LYS A 57 16.44 2.21 -3.15
CA LYS A 57 15.22 2.53 -3.89
C LYS A 57 14.20 3.18 -2.95
N PRO A 58 13.70 4.40 -3.25
CA PRO A 58 12.68 5.03 -2.43
C PRO A 58 11.35 4.29 -2.55
N VAL A 59 10.60 4.24 -1.45
CA VAL A 59 9.26 3.63 -1.37
C VAL A 59 8.24 4.72 -1.05
N LEU A 60 7.19 4.81 -1.86
CA LEU A 60 6.05 5.69 -1.61
C LEU A 60 5.01 4.96 -0.74
N VAL A 61 4.51 5.65 0.28
CA VAL A 61 3.55 5.11 1.25
C VAL A 61 2.40 6.09 1.40
N THR A 62 1.17 5.58 1.44
CA THR A 62 -0.03 6.39 1.69
C THR A 62 -0.29 6.50 3.19
N CYS A 63 -0.34 7.72 3.72
CA CYS A 63 -0.68 7.98 5.12
C CYS A 63 -1.84 8.98 5.23
N VAL A 64 -2.65 8.84 6.29
CA VAL A 64 -3.67 9.83 6.65
C VAL A 64 -3.15 10.63 7.84
N PRO A 65 -2.97 11.95 7.71
CA PRO A 65 -2.53 12.78 8.83
C PRO A 65 -3.39 12.57 10.08
N GLY A 66 -2.75 12.39 11.23
CA GLY A 66 -3.42 12.17 12.52
C GLY A 66 -3.69 10.71 12.90
N TYR A 67 -3.36 9.75 12.03
CA TYR A 67 -3.35 8.32 12.36
C TYR A 67 -1.90 7.83 12.24
N PHE A 68 -1.21 7.70 13.38
CA PHE A 68 0.15 7.17 13.51
C PHE A 68 0.13 5.85 14.29
#